data_AF-A0A445DU11-F1
#
_entry.id   AF-A0A445DU11-F1
#
_cell.length_a   1.000
_cell.length_b   1.000
_cell.length_c   1.000
_cell.angle_alpha   90.00
_cell.angle_beta   90.00
_cell.angle_gamma   90.00
#
_symmetry.space_group_name_H-M   'P 1'
#
loop_
_entity.id
_entity.type
_entity.pdbx_description
1 polymer ?
#
loop_
_entity_poly.entity_id
_entity_poly.type
_entity_poly.pdbx_seq_one_letter_code
_entity_poly.pdbx_strand_id
1 'polypeptide(L)'
;MRSPIRTAWKCDYPVKSFYGCSGYGTSRRCSLFHWYDPEPPTRYSDVIRKLLKTNEGIRNENMELKKKRQELLDEALVQRKVTMEHSSAALELPRDVWLVIAIKVASNSIENL
;
A
#
# COMPACT_ATOMS: atom_id res chain seq x y z
N MET A 1 -23.86 -21.55 -29.27
CA MET A 1 -22.71 -20.99 -28.53
C MET A 1 -22.25 -21.99 -27.48
N ARG A 2 -20.94 -22.29 -27.38
CA ARG A 2 -20.38 -23.09 -26.28
C ARG A 2 -20.05 -22.18 -25.10
N SER A 3 -20.32 -22.64 -23.88
CA SER A 3 -19.96 -21.93 -22.66
C SER A 3 -18.43 -21.78 -22.55
N PRO A 4 -17.88 -20.59 -22.25
CA PRO A 4 -16.44 -20.40 -22.14
C PRO A 4 -15.85 -21.19 -20.96
N ILE A 5 -14.67 -21.78 -21.16
CA ILE A 5 -13.93 -22.42 -20.06
C ILE A 5 -13.17 -21.33 -19.28
N ARG A 6 -13.26 -21.36 -17.96
CA ARG A 6 -12.59 -20.43 -17.03
C ARG A 6 -11.85 -21.22 -15.96
N THR A 7 -10.78 -20.64 -15.41
CA THR A 7 -9.98 -21.28 -14.36
C THR A 7 -10.26 -20.63 -13.01
N ALA A 8 -10.52 -21.44 -11.99
CA ALA A 8 -10.63 -20.99 -10.62
C ALA A 8 -9.24 -20.82 -9.98
N TRP A 9 -9.01 -19.66 -9.37
CA TRP A 9 -7.79 -19.34 -8.60
C TRP A 9 -8.12 -19.16 -7.12
N LYS A 10 -8.76 -20.19 -6.54
CA LYS A 10 -9.13 -20.23 -5.11
C LYS A 10 -8.51 -21.44 -4.43
N CYS A 11 -8.23 -21.32 -3.14
CA CYS A 11 -7.64 -22.39 -2.32
C CYS A 11 -8.48 -23.69 -2.30
N ASP A 12 -9.80 -23.55 -2.41
CA ASP A 12 -10.74 -24.68 -2.40
C ASP A 12 -10.83 -25.39 -3.75
N TYR A 13 -10.52 -24.66 -4.83
CA TYR A 13 -10.58 -25.14 -6.21
C TYR A 13 -9.35 -24.66 -6.99
N PRO A 14 -8.14 -25.14 -6.64
CA PRO A 14 -6.90 -24.62 -7.18
C PRO A 14 -6.73 -25.02 -8.65
N VAL A 15 -6.70 -24.02 -9.54
CA VAL A 15 -6.42 -24.20 -10.99
C VAL A 15 -7.45 -25.10 -11.67
N LYS A 16 -8.65 -25.22 -11.11
CA LYS A 16 -9.70 -26.08 -11.67
C LYS A 16 -10.48 -25.33 -12.73
N SER A 17 -10.56 -25.88 -13.94
CA SER A 17 -11.32 -25.29 -15.03
C SER A 17 -12.80 -25.65 -14.91
N PHE A 18 -13.67 -24.72 -15.26
CA PHE A 18 -15.11 -24.91 -15.27
C PHE A 18 -15.74 -24.26 -16.49
N TYR A 19 -16.89 -24.79 -16.91
CA TYR A 19 -17.75 -24.12 -17.88
C TYR A 19 -18.42 -22.93 -17.20
N GLY A 20 -17.97 -21.73 -17.58
CA GLY A 20 -18.53 -20.48 -17.13
C GLY A 20 -19.82 -20.16 -17.87
N CYS A 21 -20.82 -19.69 -17.15
CA CYS A 21 -22.04 -19.24 -17.78
C CYS A 21 -21.82 -17.95 -18.57
N SER A 22 -22.35 -17.87 -19.79
CA SER A 22 -22.25 -16.68 -20.65
C SER A 22 -22.96 -15.45 -20.05
N GLY A 23 -23.95 -15.66 -19.18
CA GLY A 23 -24.68 -14.60 -18.48
C GLY A 23 -24.17 -14.28 -17.06
N TYR A 24 -23.06 -14.88 -16.61
CA TYR A 24 -22.53 -14.63 -15.26
C TYR A 24 -22.23 -13.14 -15.04
N GLY A 25 -22.70 -12.58 -13.93
CA GLY A 25 -22.56 -11.15 -13.60
C GLY A 25 -23.59 -10.22 -14.28
N THR A 26 -24.54 -10.76 -15.05
CA THR A 26 -25.64 -9.98 -15.66
C THR A 26 -26.96 -10.19 -14.92
N SER A 27 -28.02 -9.45 -15.30
CA SER A 27 -29.38 -9.63 -14.77
C SER A 27 -29.97 -11.02 -15.06
N ARG A 28 -29.45 -11.73 -16.08
CA ARG A 28 -29.77 -13.13 -16.33
C ARG A 28 -29.01 -13.99 -15.33
N ARG A 29 -29.63 -14.24 -14.18
CA ARG A 29 -29.05 -15.08 -13.13
C ARG A 29 -28.85 -16.49 -13.68
N CYS A 30 -27.61 -16.93 -13.62
CA CYS A 30 -27.21 -18.27 -13.98
C CYS A 30 -26.43 -18.84 -12.81
N SER A 31 -26.91 -19.96 -12.27
CA SER A 31 -26.32 -20.65 -11.11
C SER A 31 -25.51 -21.88 -11.50
N LEU A 32 -25.46 -22.23 -12.79
CA LEU A 32 -24.79 -23.45 -13.24
C LEU A 32 -23.30 -23.22 -13.45
N PHE A 33 -22.51 -23.85 -12.58
CA PHE A 33 -21.07 -24.02 -12.73
C PHE A 33 -20.79 -25.52 -12.80
N HIS A 34 -20.18 -25.98 -13.88
CA HIS A 34 -19.79 -27.37 -14.04
C HIS A 34 -18.28 -27.46 -14.21
N TRP A 35 -17.62 -28.24 -13.37
CA TRP A 35 -16.18 -28.47 -13.46
C TRP A 35 -15.85 -29.23 -14.74
N TYR A 36 -14.85 -28.76 -15.47
CA TYR A 36 -14.34 -29.39 -16.69
C TYR A 36 -13.25 -30.40 -16.36
N ASP A 37 -12.32 -30.01 -15.49
CA ASP A 37 -11.18 -30.86 -15.14
C ASP A 37 -11.58 -31.93 -14.11
N PRO A 38 -10.99 -33.14 -14.20
CA PRO A 38 -11.05 -34.12 -13.13
C PRO A 38 -10.38 -33.58 -11.86
N GLU A 39 -10.57 -34.28 -10.73
CA GLU A 39 -9.92 -33.89 -9.49
C GLU A 39 -8.39 -34.03 -9.61
N PRO A 40 -7.60 -32.99 -9.29
CA PRO A 40 -6.15 -33.05 -9.42
C PRO A 40 -5.51 -33.93 -8.32
N PRO A 41 -4.29 -34.44 -8.53
CA PRO A 41 -3.54 -35.13 -7.49
C PRO A 41 -3.33 -34.25 -6.26
N THR A 42 -3.44 -34.84 -5.06
CA THR A 42 -3.39 -34.11 -3.78
C THR A 42 -2.14 -33.24 -3.64
N ARG A 43 -0.96 -33.77 -3.95
CA ARG A 43 0.32 -33.02 -3.87
C ARG A 43 0.32 -31.75 -4.72
N TYR A 44 -0.24 -31.81 -5.93
CA TYR A 44 -0.34 -30.64 -6.81
C TYR A 44 -1.27 -29.58 -6.20
N SER A 45 -2.43 -30.02 -5.69
CA SER A 45 -3.40 -29.12 -5.05
C SER A 45 -2.82 -28.43 -3.80
N ASP A 46 -2.03 -29.14 -3.00
CA ASP A 46 -1.44 -28.61 -1.75
C ASP A 46 -0.39 -27.55 -2.03
N VAL A 47 0.48 -27.78 -3.02
CA VAL A 47 1.49 -26.79 -3.44
C VAL A 47 0.80 -25.51 -3.90
N ILE A 48 -0.21 -25.61 -4.77
CA ILE A 48 -0.92 -24.44 -5.27
C ILE A 48 -1.68 -23.73 -4.15
N ARG A 49 -2.34 -24.48 -3.26
CA ARG A 49 -3.04 -23.90 -2.11
C ARG A 49 -2.08 -23.10 -1.23
N LYS A 50 -0.88 -23.63 -0.98
CA LYS A 50 0.15 -22.91 -0.21
C LYS A 50 0.61 -21.64 -0.94
N LEU A 51 0.85 -21.71 -2.25
CA LEU A 51 1.22 -20.55 -3.06
C LEU A 51 0.12 -19.47 -3.06
N LEU A 52 -1.14 -19.85 -3.20
CA LEU A 52 -2.27 -18.90 -3.15
C LEU A 52 -2.38 -18.22 -1.78
N LYS A 53 -2.25 -18.97 -0.68
CA LYS A 53 -2.23 -18.40 0.68
C LYS A 53 -1.06 -17.42 0.87
N THR A 54 0.13 -17.79 0.42
CA THR A 54 1.31 -16.92 0.50
C THR A 54 1.11 -15.64 -0.32
N ASN A 55 0.56 -15.75 -1.54
CA ASN A 55 0.27 -14.58 -2.38
C ASN A 55 -0.78 -13.65 -1.75
N GLU A 56 -1.80 -14.21 -1.10
CA GLU A 56 -2.79 -13.42 -0.36
C GLU A 56 -2.14 -12.68 0.82
N GLY A 57 -1.30 -13.37 1.60
CA GLY A 57 -0.51 -12.75 2.68
C GLY A 57 0.37 -11.60 2.17
N ILE A 58 1.14 -11.83 1.11
CA ILE A 58 2.00 -10.82 0.49
C ILE A 58 1.18 -9.62 -0.01
N ARG A 59 -0.01 -9.83 -0.57
CA ARG A 59 -0.88 -8.73 -1.03
C ARG A 59 -1.37 -7.88 0.14
N ASN A 60 -1.77 -8.52 1.23
CA ASN A 60 -2.23 -7.83 2.44
C ASN A 60 -1.09 -7.02 3.07
N GLU A 61 0.08 -7.63 3.25
CA GLU A 61 1.27 -6.93 3.77
C GLU A 61 1.66 -5.74 2.89
N ASN A 62 1.65 -5.91 1.56
CA ASN A 62 1.91 -4.80 0.64
C ASN A 62 0.88 -3.68 0.73
N MET A 63 -0.38 -3.99 1.00
CA MET A 63 -1.42 -2.99 1.20
C MET A 63 -1.14 -2.16 2.45
N GLU A 64 -0.82 -2.81 3.56
CA GLU A 64 -0.48 -2.15 4.83
C GLU A 64 0.80 -1.31 4.71
N LEU A 65 1.84 -1.85 4.06
CA LEU A 65 3.08 -1.11 3.82
C LEU A 65 2.86 0.12 2.94
N LYS A 66 2.04 0.02 1.90
CA LYS A 66 1.69 1.18 1.05
C LYS A 66 0.94 2.24 1.84
N LYS A 67 0.02 1.84 2.73
CA LYS A 67 -0.71 2.75 3.61
C LYS A 67 0.24 3.49 4.55
N LYS A 68 1.09 2.75 5.29
CA LYS A 68 2.09 3.35 6.20
C LYS A 68 3.05 4.28 5.47
N ARG A 69 3.49 3.89 4.27
CA ARG A 69 4.34 4.75 3.44
C ARG A 69 3.65 6.06 3.11
N GLN A 70 2.35 6.02 2.79
CA GLN A 70 1.60 7.25 2.51
C GLN A 70 1.49 8.14 3.73
N GLU A 71 1.14 7.57 4.90
CA GLU A 71 1.08 8.29 6.18
C GLU A 71 2.41 9.00 6.49
N LEU A 72 3.54 8.28 6.35
CA LEU A 72 4.88 8.86 6.56
C LEU A 72 5.21 9.97 5.56
N LEU A 73 4.79 9.84 4.30
CA LEU A 73 4.98 10.89 3.30
C LEU A 73 4.16 12.13 3.63
N ASP A 74 2.93 11.95 4.09
CA ASP A 74 2.05 13.05 4.49
C ASP A 74 2.61 13.78 5.73
N GLU A 75 3.10 13.03 6.72
CA GLU A 75 3.79 13.60 7.90
C GLU A 75 5.05 14.38 7.50
N ALA A 76 5.89 13.82 6.61
CA ALA A 76 7.10 14.49 6.14
C ALA A 76 6.77 15.78 5.37
N LEU A 77 5.68 15.79 4.59
CA LEU A 77 5.21 16.99 3.90
C LEU A 77 4.76 18.07 4.89
N VAL A 78 4.03 17.70 5.95
CA VAL A 78 3.63 18.64 7.01
C VAL A 78 4.85 19.20 7.72
N GLN A 79 5.79 18.35 8.16
CA GLN A 79 7.03 18.78 8.81
C GLN A 79 7.84 19.72 7.92
N ARG A 80 7.94 19.43 6.62
CA ARG A 80 8.63 20.30 5.66
C ARG A 80 7.96 21.67 5.54
N LYS A 81 6.63 21.73 5.53
CA LYS A 81 5.90 23.01 5.51
C LYS A 81 6.15 23.81 6.78
N VAL A 82 6.00 23.18 7.95
CA VAL A 82 6.24 23.83 9.25
C VAL A 82 7.66 24.36 9.37
N THR A 83 8.66 23.59 8.95
CA THR A 83 10.08 24.03 8.97
C THR A 83 10.34 25.18 7.99
N MET A 84 9.74 25.17 6.80
CA MET A 84 9.81 26.31 5.87
C MET A 84 9.15 27.57 6.45
N GLU A 85 7.95 27.45 7.01
CA GLU A 85 7.23 28.58 7.64
C GLU A 85 8.02 29.15 8.82
N HIS A 86 8.56 28.30 9.69
CA HIS A 86 9.39 28.73 10.82
C HIS A 86 10.66 29.44 10.37
N SER A 87 11.32 28.94 9.31
CA SER A 87 12.52 29.58 8.73
C SER A 87 12.20 30.94 8.10
N SER A 88 11.04 31.07 7.43
CA SER A 88 10.56 32.33 6.88
C SER A 88 10.31 33.36 7.98
N ALA A 89 9.64 32.97 9.06
CA ALA A 89 9.37 33.85 10.19
C ALA A 89 10.66 34.34 10.88
N ALA A 90 11.68 33.49 10.98
CA ALA A 90 12.99 33.88 11.52
C ALA A 90 13.70 34.93 10.63
N LEU A 91 13.54 34.85 9.31
CA LEU A 91 14.11 35.82 8.35
C LEU A 91 13.38 37.17 8.36
N GLU A 92 12.10 37.20 8.76
CA GLU A 92 11.28 38.42 8.85
C GLU A 92 11.46 39.19 10.16
N LEU A 93 12.35 38.78 11.06
CA LEU A 93 12.58 39.48 12.32
C LEU A 93 13.07 40.92 12.08
N PRO A 94 12.52 41.92 12.81
CA PRO A 94 13.01 43.30 12.77
C PRO A 94 14.51 43.44 13.05
N ARG A 95 15.15 44.47 12.47
CA ARG A 95 16.61 44.67 12.56
C ARG A 95 17.12 44.79 14.00
N ASP A 96 16.34 45.39 14.89
CA ASP A 96 16.63 45.52 16.32
C ASP A 96 16.68 44.17 17.04
N VAL A 97 15.80 43.23 16.66
CA VAL A 97 15.81 41.86 17.20
C VAL A 97 17.07 41.11 16.74
N TRP A 98 17.44 41.22 15.46
CA TRP A 98 18.69 40.65 14.94
C TRP A 98 19.94 41.23 15.62
N LEU A 99 19.94 42.52 15.92
CA LEU A 99 21.03 43.18 16.62
C LEU A 99 21.21 42.62 18.04
N VAL A 100 20.11 42.40 18.77
CA VAL A 100 20.14 41.79 20.12
C VAL A 100 20.65 40.35 20.05
N ILE A 101 20.20 39.56 19.07
CA ILE A 101 20.69 38.19 18.87
C ILE A 101 22.21 38.18 18.58
N ALA A 102 22.67 39.06 17.67
CA ALA A 102 24.09 39.15 17.32
C ALA A 102 24.97 39.56 18.51
N ILE A 103 24.53 40.54 19.31
CA ILE A 103 25.23 40.95 20.54
C ILE A 103 25.30 39.77 21.51
N LYS A 104 24.19 39.04 21.74
CA LYS A 104 24.16 37.91 22.66
C LYS A 104 25.10 36.77 22.23
N VAL A 105 25.13 36.45 20.93
CA VAL A 105 26.05 35.44 20.37
C VAL A 105 27.51 35.87 20.52
N ALA A 106 27.81 37.16 20.26
CA ALA A 106 29.15 37.70 20.40
C ALA A 106 29.62 37.67 21.88
N SER A 107 28.78 38.07 22.83
CA SER A 107 29.10 38.02 24.27
C SER A 107 29.39 36.59 24.75
N ASN A 108 28.56 35.61 24.37
CA ASN A 108 28.77 34.22 24.74
C ASN A 108 30.06 33.60 24.13
N SER A 109 30.54 34.15 23.00
CA SER A 109 31.80 33.72 22.38
C SER A 109 33.03 34.29 23.09
N ILE A 110 32.87 35.40 23.81
CA ILE A 110 33.93 36.03 24.61
C ILE A 110 34.10 35.31 25.95
N GLU A 111 33.02 34.74 26.51
CA GLU A 111 33.05 33.99 27.78
C GLU A 111 33.64 32.56 27.67
N ASN A 112 33.90 32.06 26.45
CA ASN A 112 34.50 30.73 26.19
C ASN A 112 36.00 30.80 25.83
N LEU A 113 36.67 31.95 26.04
CA LEU A 113 38.11 32.17 25.93
C LEU A 113 38.73 32.34 27.32
#